data_AF-A0A7T1I2L0-F1
#
_entry.id   AF-A0A7T1I2L0-F1
#
_cell.length_a   1.000
_cell.length_b   1.000
_cell.length_c   1.000
_cell.angle_alpha   90.00
_cell.angle_beta   90.00
_cell.angle_gamma   90.00
#
_symmetry.space_group_name_H-M   'P 1'
#
loop_
_entity.id
_entity.type
_entity.pdbx_description
1 polymer ?
#
loop_
_entity_poly.entity_id
_entity_poly.type
_entity_poly.pdbx_seq_one_letter_code
_entity_poly.pdbx_strand_id
1 'polypeptide(L)'
;MPLRSATEFPVSPDAEALETTYLECRAALVSANRSRGILKAQSDRRGVVIAELQRELQDLEADLGDEARAKARLHAMNSRLVEVIRELESTGDAIAEVVEESERQSGFWLVRMFQELVVLVRQWRSVKAKATAIATEANQLGPQA
;
A
#
# COMPACT_ATOMS: atom_id res chain seq x y z
N MET A 1 -25.20 -39.56 -19.85
CA MET A 1 -24.69 -40.87 -19.40
C MET A 1 -23.48 -40.65 -18.52
N PRO A 2 -23.36 -41.37 -17.40
CA PRO A 2 -22.14 -41.36 -16.59
C PRO A 2 -20.92 -41.77 -17.45
N LEU A 3 -19.74 -41.21 -17.14
CA LEU A 3 -18.49 -41.62 -17.78
C LEU A 3 -18.18 -43.06 -17.35
N ARG A 4 -18.12 -43.98 -18.31
CA ARG A 4 -17.71 -45.37 -18.08
C ARG A 4 -16.22 -45.51 -18.35
N SER A 5 -15.51 -46.16 -17.44
CA SER A 5 -14.09 -46.47 -17.60
C SER A 5 -13.88 -47.57 -18.65
N ALA A 6 -12.73 -47.56 -19.32
CA ALA A 6 -12.32 -48.65 -20.20
C ALA A 6 -12.25 -50.01 -19.47
N THR A 7 -12.04 -50.00 -18.16
CA THR A 7 -12.01 -51.20 -17.30
C THR A 7 -13.39 -51.81 -17.04
N GLU A 8 -14.48 -51.11 -17.37
CA GLU A 8 -15.86 -51.60 -17.20
C GLU A 8 -16.34 -52.41 -18.41
N PHE A 9 -15.55 -52.48 -19.49
CA PHE A 9 -15.87 -53.26 -20.67
C PHE A 9 -15.11 -54.59 -20.64
N PRO A 10 -15.74 -55.71 -21.04
CA PRO A 10 -15.08 -57.00 -21.07
C PRO A 10 -13.95 -56.99 -22.10
N VAL A 11 -12.78 -57.53 -21.72
CA VAL A 11 -11.62 -57.66 -22.62
C VAL A 11 -11.90 -58.62 -23.77
N SER A 12 -12.76 -59.63 -23.53
CA SER A 12 -13.21 -60.60 -24.52
C SER A 12 -14.74 -60.79 -24.40
N PRO A 13 -15.55 -60.01 -25.13
CA PRO A 13 -17.00 -60.20 -25.16
C PRO A 13 -17.39 -61.47 -25.92
N ASP A 14 -18.50 -62.08 -25.54
CA ASP A 14 -19.10 -63.21 -26.26
C ASP A 14 -19.51 -62.81 -27.68
N ALA A 15 -19.49 -63.77 -28.62
CA ALA A 15 -19.75 -63.50 -30.04
C ALA A 15 -21.12 -62.85 -30.30
N GLU A 16 -22.15 -63.24 -29.53
CA GLU A 16 -23.51 -62.69 -29.64
C GLU A 16 -23.63 -61.27 -29.05
N ALA A 17 -22.75 -60.90 -28.11
CA ALA A 17 -22.74 -59.60 -27.44
C ALA A 17 -21.72 -58.62 -28.04
N LEU A 18 -20.92 -59.06 -29.03
CA LEU A 18 -19.81 -58.31 -29.61
C LEU A 18 -20.24 -56.96 -30.19
N GLU A 19 -21.31 -56.95 -31.00
CA GLU A 19 -21.82 -55.74 -31.65
C GLU A 19 -22.32 -54.72 -30.64
N THR A 20 -23.14 -55.16 -29.68
CA THR A 20 -23.66 -54.32 -28.59
C THR A 20 -22.52 -53.75 -27.75
N THR A 21 -21.57 -54.59 -27.35
CA THR A 21 -20.40 -54.17 -26.56
C THR A 21 -19.56 -53.13 -27.31
N TYR A 22 -19.36 -53.33 -28.62
CA TYR A 22 -18.65 -52.37 -29.46
C TYR A 22 -19.36 -51.01 -29.56
N LEU A 23 -20.68 -51.01 -29.77
CA LEU A 23 -21.47 -49.78 -29.82
C LEU A 23 -21.44 -49.02 -28.49
N GLU A 24 -21.51 -49.73 -27.36
CA GLU A 24 -21.37 -49.13 -26.03
C GLU A 24 -19.96 -48.56 -25.79
N CYS A 25 -18.91 -49.30 -26.17
CA CYS A 25 -17.52 -48.82 -26.09
C CYS A 25 -17.34 -47.53 -26.92
N ARG A 26 -17.87 -47.52 -28.15
CA ARG A 26 -17.80 -46.36 -29.03
C ARG A 26 -18.55 -45.17 -28.45
N ALA A 27 -19.74 -45.38 -27.91
CA ALA A 27 -20.50 -44.32 -27.23
C ALA A 27 -19.76 -43.77 -26.00
N ALA A 28 -19.16 -44.64 -25.18
CA ALA A 28 -18.37 -44.23 -24.02
C ALA A 28 -17.12 -43.44 -24.43
N LEU A 29 -16.40 -43.88 -25.47
CA LEU A 29 -15.23 -43.19 -26.01
C LEU A 29 -15.56 -41.79 -26.54
N VAL A 30 -16.67 -41.66 -27.29
CA VAL A 30 -17.15 -40.37 -27.82
C VAL A 30 -17.52 -39.43 -26.66
N SER A 31 -18.25 -39.95 -25.66
CA SER A 31 -18.62 -39.19 -24.46
C SER A 31 -17.39 -38.71 -23.68
N ALA A 32 -16.42 -39.59 -23.43
CA ALA A 32 -15.18 -39.26 -22.74
C ALA A 32 -14.35 -38.21 -23.49
N ASN A 33 -14.22 -38.33 -24.81
CA ASN A 33 -13.52 -37.32 -25.62
C ASN A 33 -14.20 -35.96 -25.60
N ARG A 34 -15.55 -35.93 -25.63
CA ARG A 34 -16.31 -34.68 -25.50
C ARG A 34 -16.08 -34.02 -24.15
N SER A 35 -16.15 -34.80 -23.07
CA SER A 35 -15.89 -34.31 -21.71
C SER A 35 -14.47 -33.80 -21.55
N ARG A 36 -13.47 -34.51 -22.11
CA ARG A 36 -12.07 -34.04 -22.14
C ARG A 36 -11.93 -32.70 -22.84
N GLY A 37 -12.60 -32.50 -23.97
CA GLY A 37 -12.59 -31.22 -24.68
C GLY A 37 -13.17 -30.07 -23.84
N ILE A 38 -14.29 -30.32 -23.15
CA ILE A 38 -14.90 -29.33 -22.25
C ILE A 38 -13.97 -29.01 -21.08
N LEU A 39 -13.39 -30.02 -20.44
CA LEU A 39 -12.47 -29.83 -19.31
C LEU A 39 -11.21 -29.08 -19.73
N LYS A 40 -10.65 -29.40 -20.90
CA LYS A 40 -9.52 -28.66 -21.46
C LYS A 40 -9.88 -27.19 -21.68
N ALA A 41 -11.00 -26.91 -22.34
CA ALA A 41 -11.46 -25.54 -22.56
C ALA A 41 -11.72 -24.78 -21.25
N GLN A 42 -12.25 -25.45 -20.22
CA GLN A 42 -12.41 -24.86 -18.88
C GLN A 42 -11.06 -24.59 -18.20
N SER A 43 -10.12 -25.53 -18.32
CA SER A 43 -8.76 -25.37 -17.80
C SER A 43 -8.04 -24.20 -18.46
N ASP A 44 -8.15 -24.07 -19.78
CA ASP A 44 -7.53 -23.00 -20.56
C ASP A 44 -8.11 -21.64 -20.13
N ARG A 45 -9.44 -21.54 -19.97
CA ARG A 45 -10.11 -20.32 -19.47
C ARG A 45 -9.66 -19.97 -18.05
N ARG A 46 -9.57 -20.96 -17.15
CA ARG A 46 -9.07 -20.75 -15.79
C ARG A 46 -7.61 -20.27 -15.82
N GLY A 47 -6.78 -20.82 -16.70
CA GLY A 47 -5.40 -20.39 -16.87
C GLY A 47 -5.28 -18.92 -17.27
N VAL A 48 -6.14 -18.45 -18.18
CA VAL A 48 -6.19 -17.02 -18.56
C VAL A 48 -6.56 -16.14 -17.37
N VAL A 49 -7.64 -16.48 -16.65
CA VAL A 49 -8.07 -15.70 -15.47
C VAL A 49 -7.00 -15.67 -14.38
N ILE A 50 -6.31 -16.80 -14.14
CA ILE A 50 -5.21 -16.84 -13.17
C ILE A 50 -4.07 -15.91 -13.59
N ALA A 51 -3.71 -15.90 -14.87
CA ALA A 51 -2.66 -15.01 -15.36
C ALA A 51 -3.05 -13.53 -15.25
N GLU A 52 -4.32 -13.19 -15.52
CA GLU A 52 -4.85 -11.83 -15.33
C GLU A 52 -4.79 -11.41 -13.85
N LEU A 53 -5.30 -12.24 -12.94
CA LEU A 53 -5.25 -11.98 -11.50
C LEU A 53 -3.81 -11.86 -10.97
N GLN A 54 -2.88 -12.66 -11.48
CA GLN A 54 -1.46 -12.57 -11.12
C GLN A 54 -0.87 -11.22 -11.54
N ARG A 55 -1.25 -10.71 -12.72
CA ARG A 55 -0.83 -9.40 -13.17
C ARG A 55 -1.42 -8.28 -12.30
N GLU A 56 -2.72 -8.33 -12.02
CA GLU A 56 -3.38 -7.35 -11.14
C GLU A 56 -2.75 -7.33 -9.75
N LEU A 57 -2.40 -8.49 -9.19
CA LEU A 57 -1.68 -8.56 -7.91
C LEU A 57 -0.29 -7.92 -7.97
N GLN A 58 0.45 -8.11 -9.06
CA GLN A 58 1.76 -7.47 -9.24
C GLN A 58 1.65 -5.94 -9.33
N ASP A 59 0.64 -5.44 -10.06
CA ASP A 59 0.37 -4.01 -10.16
C ASP A 59 -0.01 -3.44 -8.77
N LEU A 60 -0.88 -4.13 -8.03
CA LEU A 60 -1.26 -3.73 -6.66
C LEU A 60 -0.08 -3.76 -5.67
N GLU A 61 0.80 -4.75 -5.77
CA GLU A 61 2.02 -4.83 -4.94
C GLU A 61 2.96 -3.65 -5.22
N ALA A 62 3.08 -3.22 -6.49
CA ALA A 62 3.85 -2.05 -6.86
C ALA A 62 3.24 -0.77 -6.25
N ASP A 63 1.92 -0.59 -6.39
CA ASP A 63 1.19 0.55 -5.83
C ASP A 63 1.32 0.63 -4.30
N LEU A 64 1.19 -0.50 -3.61
CA LEU A 64 1.40 -0.58 -2.15
C LEU A 64 2.83 -0.23 -1.76
N GLY A 65 3.82 -0.60 -2.58
CA GLY A 65 5.21 -0.22 -2.40
C GLY A 65 5.40 1.30 -2.45
N ASP A 66 4.75 1.97 -3.40
CA ASP A 66 4.79 3.42 -3.54
C ASP A 66 4.04 4.13 -2.41
N GLU A 67 2.87 3.61 -1.99
CA GLU A 67 2.12 4.12 -0.85
C GLU A 67 2.94 4.00 0.44
N ALA A 68 3.60 2.86 0.69
CA ALA A 68 4.46 2.67 1.85
C ALA A 68 5.62 3.68 1.88
N ARG A 69 6.24 3.96 0.72
CA ARG A 69 7.30 4.99 0.61
C ARG A 69 6.74 6.39 0.85
N ALA A 70 5.55 6.72 0.32
CA ALA A 70 4.89 7.99 0.57
C ALA A 70 4.58 8.17 2.07
N LYS A 71 4.02 7.13 2.70
CA LYS A 71 3.71 7.11 4.13
C LYS A 71 4.96 7.27 5.00
N ALA A 72 6.07 6.59 4.67
CA ALA A 72 7.34 6.75 5.38
C ALA A 72 7.87 8.20 5.30
N ARG A 73 7.78 8.83 4.11
CA ARG A 73 8.14 10.24 3.91
C ARG A 73 7.26 11.17 4.74
N LEU A 74 5.94 10.97 4.77
CA LEU A 74 5.02 11.74 5.61
C LEU A 74 5.33 11.59 7.10
N HIS A 75 5.63 10.38 7.58
CA HIS A 75 6.02 10.15 8.98
C HIS A 75 7.33 10.87 9.35
N ALA A 76 8.33 10.85 8.47
CA ALA A 76 9.56 11.59 8.68
C ALA A 76 9.30 13.10 8.75
N MET A 77 8.43 13.62 7.88
CA MET A 77 8.04 15.03 7.88
C MET A 77 7.27 15.43 9.14
N ASN A 78 6.32 14.61 9.59
CA ASN A 78 5.60 14.82 10.85
C ASN A 78 6.55 14.85 12.05
N SER A 79 7.57 13.99 12.06
CA SER A 79 8.57 13.99 13.14
C SER A 79 9.34 15.32 13.19
N ARG A 80 9.75 15.85 12.03
CA ARG A 80 10.40 17.17 11.92
C ARG A 80 9.47 18.31 12.36
N LEU A 81 8.16 18.23 12.04
CA LEU A 81 7.19 19.23 12.50
C LEU A 81 7.04 19.22 14.02
N VAL A 82 7.02 18.04 14.65
CA VAL A 82 6.97 17.93 16.11
C VAL A 82 8.21 18.56 16.75
N GLU A 83 9.40 18.35 16.18
CA GLU A 83 10.64 19.00 16.65
C GLU A 83 10.55 20.53 16.55
N VAL A 84 10.07 21.04 15.41
CA VAL A 84 9.88 22.49 15.20
C VAL A 84 8.86 23.08 16.17
N ILE A 85 7.76 22.37 16.46
CA ILE A 85 6.77 22.82 17.45
C ILE A 85 7.40 22.89 18.84
N ARG A 86 8.17 21.88 19.25
CA ARG A 86 8.88 21.91 20.54
C ARG A 86 9.90 23.05 20.63
N GLU A 87 10.67 23.30 19.57
CA GLU A 87 11.59 24.44 19.50
C GLU A 87 10.82 25.78 19.63
N LEU A 88 9.65 25.87 18.99
CA LEU A 88 8.79 27.05 19.05
C LEU A 88 8.22 27.28 20.46
N GLU A 89 7.67 26.24 21.08
CA GLU A 89 7.15 26.26 22.45
C GLU A 89 8.24 26.69 23.43
N SER A 90 9.41 26.04 23.38
CA SER A 90 10.55 26.40 24.26
C SER A 90 11.03 27.83 24.05
N THR A 91 11.08 28.33 22.81
CA THR A 91 11.45 29.73 22.54
C THR A 91 10.38 30.70 23.06
N GLY A 92 9.10 30.31 22.96
CA GLY A 92 7.97 31.09 23.47
C GLY A 92 7.98 31.19 25.00
N ASP A 93 8.23 30.07 25.68
CA ASP A 93 8.36 30.01 27.13
C ASP A 93 9.53 30.89 27.61
N ALA A 94 10.69 30.83 26.94
CA ALA A 94 11.83 31.69 27.25
C ALA A 94 11.52 33.19 27.06
N ILE A 95 10.75 33.55 26.02
CA ILE A 95 10.29 34.94 25.83
C ILE A 95 9.37 35.36 26.98
N ALA A 96 8.42 34.50 27.36
CA ALA A 96 7.49 34.79 28.46
C ALA A 96 8.23 34.96 29.79
N GLU A 97 9.21 34.10 30.08
CA GLU A 97 10.05 34.17 31.29
C GLU A 97 10.84 35.48 31.34
N VAL A 98 11.48 35.87 30.24
CA VAL A 98 12.20 37.15 30.15
C VAL A 98 11.25 38.33 30.35
N VAL A 99 10.04 38.29 29.81
CA VAL A 99 9.04 39.35 30.04
C VAL A 99 8.57 39.36 31.50
N GLU A 100 8.33 38.22 32.13
CA GLU A 100 7.87 38.17 33.53
C GLU A 100 8.94 38.68 34.51
N GLU A 101 10.21 38.33 34.28
CA GLU A 101 11.33 38.85 35.07
C GLU A 101 11.48 40.37 34.91
N SER A 102 11.01 40.93 33.80
CA SER A 102 11.04 42.38 33.53
C SER A 102 10.15 43.21 34.41
N GLU A 103 9.00 42.65 34.76
CA GLU A 103 8.04 43.34 35.59
C GLU A 103 8.55 43.46 37.04
N ARG A 104 9.62 42.71 37.39
CA ARG A 104 10.23 42.66 38.73
C ARG A 104 11.48 43.51 38.90
N GLN A 105 12.12 44.01 37.83
CA GLN A 105 13.44 44.69 37.91
C GLN A 105 13.46 46.13 37.35
N SER A 106 14.38 46.98 37.86
CA SER A 106 14.46 48.42 37.53
C SER A 106 15.39 48.75 36.32
N GLY A 107 15.23 49.97 35.77
CA GLY A 107 15.58 50.39 34.40
C GLY A 107 16.96 50.10 33.77
N PHE A 108 17.98 49.63 34.51
CA PHE A 108 19.21 49.09 33.90
C PHE A 108 18.97 47.70 33.28
N TRP A 109 18.04 46.95 33.84
CA TRP A 109 17.69 45.61 33.40
C TRP A 109 16.90 45.60 32.07
N LEU A 110 16.19 46.69 31.75
CA LEU A 110 15.41 46.87 30.50
C LEU A 110 16.26 46.75 29.22
N VAL A 111 17.49 47.26 29.23
CA VAL A 111 18.40 47.17 28.06
C VAL A 111 18.87 45.73 27.84
N ARG A 112 19.20 45.03 28.93
CA ARG A 112 19.61 43.62 28.88
C ARG A 112 18.46 42.72 28.41
N MET A 113 17.26 42.94 28.94
CA MET A 113 16.05 42.27 28.46
C MET A 113 15.81 42.49 26.98
N PHE A 114 15.92 43.73 26.48
CA PHE A 114 15.76 43.99 25.06
C PHE A 114 16.79 43.24 24.21
N GLN A 115 18.03 43.13 24.67
CA GLN A 115 19.06 42.35 23.98
C GLN A 115 18.71 40.85 23.96
N GLU A 116 18.28 40.29 25.08
CA GLU A 116 17.86 38.88 25.20
C GLU A 116 16.61 38.59 24.33
N LEU A 117 15.60 39.45 24.37
CA LEU A 117 14.41 39.36 23.52
C LEU A 117 14.77 39.44 22.03
N VAL A 118 15.70 40.30 21.62
CA VAL A 118 16.13 40.37 20.21
C VAL A 118 16.76 39.05 19.76
N VAL A 119 17.53 38.37 20.62
CA VAL A 119 18.11 37.05 20.33
C VAL A 119 17.00 36.01 20.21
N LEU A 120 16.07 35.96 21.16
CA LEU A 120 14.95 35.02 21.16
C LEU A 120 14.01 35.23 19.95
N VAL A 121 13.72 36.47 19.58
CA VAL A 121 12.91 36.81 18.39
C VAL A 121 13.63 36.37 17.10
N ARG A 122 14.96 36.47 17.03
CA ARG A 122 15.73 35.95 15.88
C ARG A 122 15.66 34.43 15.82
N GLN A 123 15.79 33.74 16.95
CA GLN A 123 15.62 32.28 17.02
C GLN A 123 14.20 31.87 16.60
N TRP A 124 13.17 32.55 17.10
CA TRP A 124 11.78 32.33 16.73
C TRP A 124 11.55 32.47 15.22
N ARG A 125 12.10 33.53 14.59
CA ARG A 125 12.01 33.72 13.14
C ARG A 125 12.70 32.59 12.37
N SER A 126 13.84 32.11 12.85
CA SER A 126 14.55 30.97 12.26
C SER A 126 13.73 29.68 12.35
N VAL A 127 13.15 29.37 13.51
CA VAL A 127 12.27 28.20 13.71
C VAL A 127 11.04 28.29 12.80
N LYS A 128 10.41 29.47 12.71
CA LYS A 128 9.30 29.72 11.79
C LYS A 128 9.69 29.51 10.33
N ALA A 129 10.89 29.92 9.92
CA ALA A 129 11.40 29.69 8.57
C ALA A 129 11.56 28.19 8.27
N LYS A 130 12.09 27.40 9.22
CA LYS A 130 12.14 25.93 9.11
C LYS A 130 10.72 25.34 8.94
N ALA A 131 9.76 25.79 9.74
CA ALA A 131 8.36 25.37 9.64
C ALA A 131 7.77 25.65 8.25
N THR A 132 7.99 26.85 7.72
CA THR A 132 7.50 27.23 6.39
C THR A 132 8.16 26.43 5.27
N ALA A 133 9.44 26.06 5.41
CA ALA A 133 10.12 25.21 4.44
C ALA A 133 9.50 23.82 4.42
N ILE A 134 9.23 23.22 5.59
CA ILE A 134 8.55 21.92 5.69
C ILE A 134 7.13 21.99 5.12
N ALA A 135 6.38 23.05 5.39
CA ALA A 135 5.05 23.25 4.81
C ALA A 135 5.07 23.40 3.28
N THR A 136 6.11 24.03 2.74
CA THR A 136 6.29 24.18 1.28
C THR A 136 6.66 22.84 0.64
N GLU A 137 7.55 22.07 1.27
CA GLU A 137 7.89 20.69 0.87
C GLU A 137 6.66 19.78 0.90
N ALA A 138 5.82 19.89 1.94
CA ALA A 138 4.56 19.17 2.04
C ALA A 138 3.58 19.51 0.90
N ASN A 139 3.49 20.79 0.52
CA ASN A 139 2.56 21.23 -0.52
C ASN A 139 2.99 20.76 -1.93
N GLN A 140 4.30 20.54 -2.14
CA GLN A 140 4.84 19.94 -3.36
C GLN A 140 4.58 18.43 -3.45
N LEU A 141 4.21 17.78 -2.34
CA LEU A 141 3.81 16.38 -2.25
C LEU A 141 2.29 16.17 -2.40
N GLY A 142 1.50 17.24 -2.59
CA GLY A 142 0.07 17.18 -2.90
C GLY A 142 -0.20 16.44 -4.23
N PRO A 143 -1.43 15.93 -4.44
CA PRO A 143 -1.67 14.80 -5.33
C PRO A 143 -1.22 15.12 -6.76
N GLN A 144 -0.23 14.39 -7.25
CA GLN A 144 -0.10 14.19 -8.69
C GLN A 144 -1.35 13.41 -9.10
N ALA A 145 -2.25 14.12 -9.78
CA ALA A 145 -3.43 13.57 -10.43
C ALA A 145 -3.06 12.55 -11.50
#